data_AF-C5KJ64-F1
#
_entry.id   AF-C5KJ64-F1
#
_cell.length_a   1.000
_cell.length_b   1.000
_cell.length_c   1.000
_cell.angle_alpha   90.00
_cell.angle_beta   90.00
_cell.angle_gamma   90.00
#
_symmetry.space_group_name_H-M   'P 1'
#
loop_
_entity.id
_entity.type
_entity.pdbx_description
1 polymer ?
#
loop_
_entity_poly.entity_id
_entity_poly.type
_entity_poly.pdbx_seq_one_letter_code
_entity_poly.pdbx_strand_id
1 'polypeptide(L)'
;CVRRSRPAVVIIARQHPGETVGSWICLGLLHWLLSDTARQLRAKYCFHIVPMVNVDGVVHGNSRTTLAGVDPNRTWTDPNPVIHPEVILSGSELPSSSIGVVCAQLFLDLHGHSQKMNVSFYG
;
A
#
# COMPACT_ATOMS: atom_id res chain seq x y z
N CYS A 1 17.79 3.60 -22.34
CA CYS A 1 16.43 3.42 -22.91
C CYS A 1 15.42 4.06 -21.96
N VAL A 2 15.10 5.33 -22.15
CA VAL A 2 14.22 6.11 -21.26
C VAL A 2 12.78 5.72 -21.58
N ARG A 3 12.22 4.75 -20.84
CA ARG A 3 10.77 4.50 -20.87
C ARG A 3 10.09 5.81 -20.46
N ARG A 4 9.25 6.38 -21.34
CA ARG A 4 8.35 7.49 -21.00
C ARG A 4 7.72 7.22 -19.64
N SER A 5 7.94 8.10 -18.66
CA SER A 5 7.47 7.92 -17.30
C SER A 5 5.94 7.97 -17.29
N ARG A 6 5.32 6.79 -17.25
CA ARG A 6 3.86 6.68 -17.13
C ARG A 6 3.44 7.13 -15.73
N PRO A 7 2.26 7.75 -15.57
CA PRO A 7 1.76 8.10 -14.25
C PRO A 7 1.66 6.86 -13.36
N ALA A 8 1.96 7.03 -12.08
CA ALA A 8 1.94 5.94 -11.12
C ALA A 8 0.61 5.87 -10.38
N VAL A 9 0.21 4.64 -10.06
CA VAL A 9 -0.87 4.32 -9.11
C VAL A 9 -0.22 3.49 -8.01
N VAL A 10 -0.30 3.99 -6.78
CA VAL A 10 0.26 3.34 -5.59
C VAL A 10 -0.88 2.72 -4.81
N ILE A 11 -0.73 1.44 -4.45
CA ILE A 11 -1.72 0.71 -3.67
C ILE A 11 -0.98 -0.01 -2.56
N ILE A 12 -1.33 0.30 -1.32
CA ILE A 12 -0.81 -0.40 -0.15
C ILE A 12 -1.94 -1.11 0.56
N ALA A 13 -1.62 -2.17 1.28
CA ALA A 13 -2.57 -2.91 2.08
C ALA A 13 -1.96 -3.36 3.39
N ARG A 14 -2.82 -3.54 4.40
CA ARG A 14 -2.51 -4.23 5.65
C ARG A 14 -1.38 -3.57 6.46
N GLN A 15 -1.48 -2.26 6.64
CA GLN A 15 -0.72 -1.53 7.64
C GLN A 15 -1.08 -2.00 9.07
N HIS A 16 -2.37 -2.17 9.34
CA HIS A 16 -2.84 -2.80 10.57
C HIS A 16 -2.91 -4.33 10.35
N PRO A 17 -2.18 -5.13 11.14
CA PRO A 17 -2.03 -6.57 10.87
C PRO A 17 -3.34 -7.37 10.91
N GLY A 18 -4.25 -7.01 11.82
CA GLY A 18 -5.53 -7.68 12.04
C GLY A 18 -6.54 -7.46 10.90
N GLU A 19 -6.30 -6.50 10.02
CA GLU A 19 -7.20 -6.14 8.93
C GLU A 19 -6.95 -7.01 7.68
N THR A 20 -7.12 -8.32 7.84
CA THR A 20 -6.87 -9.34 6.79
C THR A 20 -7.63 -9.07 5.49
N VAL A 21 -8.80 -8.44 5.56
CA VAL A 21 -9.62 -8.04 4.41
C VAL A 21 -8.83 -7.17 3.41
N GLY A 22 -7.91 -6.33 3.89
CA GLY A 22 -7.07 -5.50 3.01
C GLY A 22 -6.22 -6.33 2.05
N SER A 23 -5.62 -7.43 2.54
CA SER A 23 -4.85 -8.35 1.70
C SER A 23 -5.72 -9.14 0.72
N TRP A 24 -6.93 -9.54 1.12
CA TRP A 24 -7.87 -10.25 0.23
C TRP A 24 -8.36 -9.35 -0.91
N ILE A 25 -8.69 -8.08 -0.61
CA ILE A 25 -9.03 -7.09 -1.64
C ILE A 25 -7.83 -6.87 -2.58
N CYS A 26 -6.62 -6.72 -2.03
CA CYS A 26 -5.41 -6.56 -2.83
C CYS A 26 -5.17 -7.76 -3.75
N LEU A 27 -5.36 -8.99 -3.26
CA LEU A 27 -5.22 -10.22 -4.06
C LEU A 27 -6.23 -10.25 -5.23
N GLY A 28 -7.50 -9.95 -4.97
CA GLY A 28 -8.53 -9.86 -6.02
C GLY A 28 -8.20 -8.79 -7.06
N LEU A 29 -7.72 -7.63 -6.61
CA LEU A 29 -7.26 -6.55 -7.46
C LEU A 29 -6.07 -6.98 -8.32
N LEU A 30 -5.09 -7.70 -7.77
CA LEU A 30 -3.95 -8.23 -8.51
C LEU A 30 -4.39 -9.24 -9.57
N HIS A 31 -5.27 -10.18 -9.24
CA HIS A 31 -5.82 -11.12 -10.22
C HIS A 31 -6.51 -10.41 -11.38
N TRP A 32 -7.34 -9.41 -11.08
CA TRP A 32 -7.98 -8.59 -12.11
C TRP A 32 -6.96 -7.78 -12.91
N LEU A 33 -6.00 -7.13 -12.24
CA LEU A 33 -4.94 -6.36 -12.88
C LEU A 33 -4.06 -7.20 -13.78
N LEU A 34 -3.91 -8.51 -13.55
CA LEU A 34 -3.15 -9.41 -14.41
C LEU A 34 -3.98 -9.98 -15.56
N SER A 35 -5.31 -9.89 -15.49
CA SER A 35 -6.21 -10.35 -16.57
C SER A 35 -6.10 -9.49 -17.84
N ASP A 36 -6.70 -9.98 -18.93
CA ASP A 36 -6.77 -9.25 -20.20
C ASP A 36 -7.64 -8.01 -20.16
N THR A 37 -8.65 -8.00 -19.28
CA THR A 37 -9.57 -6.85 -19.13
C THR A 37 -8.83 -5.59 -18.64
N ALA A 38 -7.76 -5.75 -17.87
CA ALA A 38 -6.94 -4.64 -17.37
C ALA A 38 -5.77 -4.26 -18.31
N ARG A 39 -5.64 -4.87 -19.50
CA ARG A 39 -4.48 -4.66 -20.40
C ARG A 39 -4.31 -3.21 -20.80
N GLN A 40 -5.40 -2.51 -21.13
CA GLN A 40 -5.34 -1.08 -21.48
C GLN A 40 -4.89 -0.22 -20.30
N LEU A 41 -5.30 -0.59 -19.08
CA LEU A 41 -4.92 0.12 -17.86
C LEU A 41 -3.43 -0.09 -17.57
N ARG A 42 -2.95 -1.34 -17.67
CA ARG A 42 -1.52 -1.69 -17.58
C ARG A 42 -0.67 -1.09 -18.68
N ALA A 43 -1.23 -0.64 -19.81
CA ALA A 43 -0.51 0.12 -20.83
C ALA A 43 -0.40 1.61 -20.48
N LYS A 44 -1.37 2.17 -19.75
CA LYS A 44 -1.43 3.60 -19.38
C LYS A 44 -0.72 3.94 -18.07
N TYR A 45 -0.81 3.09 -17.04
CA TYR A 45 -0.34 3.40 -15.67
C TYR A 45 0.68 2.41 -15.13
N CYS A 46 1.67 2.91 -14.39
CA CYS A 46 2.59 2.10 -13.59
C CYS A 46 1.98 1.80 -12.23
N PHE A 47 1.80 0.52 -11.90
CA PHE A 47 1.22 0.10 -10.62
C PHE A 47 2.33 -0.28 -9.65
N HIS A 48 2.37 0.40 -8.50
CA HIS A 48 3.24 0.08 -7.38
C HIS A 48 2.36 -0.47 -6.26
N ILE A 49 2.48 -1.77 -5.98
CA ILE A 49 1.56 -2.46 -5.09
C ILE A 49 2.34 -3.13 -3.96
N VAL A 50 2.01 -2.77 -2.72
CA VAL A 50 2.52 -3.42 -1.50
C VAL A 50 1.37 -4.19 -0.86
N PRO A 51 1.27 -5.52 -1.05
CA PRO A 51 0.12 -6.31 -0.61
C PRO A 51 0.04 -6.49 0.92
N MET A 52 1.13 -6.19 1.62
CA MET A 52 1.24 -6.29 3.06
C MET A 52 2.36 -5.38 3.55
N VAL A 53 2.00 -4.30 4.25
CA VAL A 53 2.98 -3.36 4.83
C VAL A 53 3.58 -3.92 6.13
N ASN A 54 2.75 -4.39 7.06
CA ASN A 54 3.20 -4.79 8.40
C ASN A 54 3.31 -6.31 8.54
N VAL A 55 4.29 -6.91 7.86
CA VAL A 55 4.52 -8.37 7.87
C VAL A 55 4.82 -8.88 9.28
N ASP A 56 5.62 -8.15 10.05
CA ASP A 56 6.03 -8.60 11.38
C ASP A 56 4.87 -8.63 12.36
N GLY A 57 4.05 -7.58 12.41
CA GLY A 57 2.85 -7.55 13.26
C GLY A 57 1.85 -8.64 12.88
N VAL A 58 1.80 -9.04 11.61
CA VAL A 58 0.96 -10.15 11.14
C VAL A 58 1.45 -11.48 11.70
N VAL A 59 2.74 -11.76 11.54
CA VAL A 59 3.35 -13.01 12.01
C VAL A 59 3.13 -13.19 13.52
N HIS A 60 3.15 -12.07 14.26
CA HIS A 60 2.99 -12.08 15.72
C HIS A 60 1.54 -12.00 16.19
N GLY A 61 0.57 -11.90 15.29
CA GLY A 61 -0.85 -11.85 15.66
C GLY A 61 -1.28 -10.53 16.31
N ASN A 62 -0.56 -9.43 16.04
CA ASN A 62 -1.00 -8.09 16.47
C ASN A 62 -2.31 -7.72 15.77
N SER A 63 -3.06 -6.78 16.34
CA SER A 63 -4.26 -6.24 15.71
C SER A 63 -3.96 -4.98 14.89
N ARG A 64 -3.23 -4.04 15.47
CA ARG A 64 -3.06 -2.68 14.93
C ARG A 64 -1.60 -2.28 14.72
N THR A 65 -0.72 -2.70 15.60
CA THR A 65 0.63 -2.13 15.73
C THR A 65 1.71 -3.00 15.11
N THR A 66 2.85 -2.38 14.81
CA THR A 66 4.12 -3.05 14.51
C THR A 66 4.68 -3.73 15.76
N LEU A 67 5.83 -4.41 15.64
CA LEU A 67 6.54 -4.97 16.79
C LEU A 67 7.06 -3.93 17.78
N ALA A 68 7.28 -2.70 17.32
CA ALA A 68 7.64 -1.58 18.19
C ALA A 68 6.45 -1.05 19.01
N GLY A 69 5.25 -1.62 18.85
CA GLY A 69 4.03 -1.15 19.51
C GLY A 69 3.48 0.15 18.90
N VAL A 70 3.93 0.52 17.71
CA VAL A 70 3.54 1.77 17.02
C VAL A 70 2.47 1.48 15.97
N ASP A 71 1.54 2.42 15.81
CA ASP A 71 0.58 2.42 14.70
C ASP A 71 1.27 2.98 13.45
N PRO A 72 1.54 2.15 12.42
CA PRO A 72 2.28 2.60 11.24
C PRO A 72 1.50 3.70 10.48
N ASN A 73 0.17 3.67 10.50
CA ASN A 73 -0.67 4.67 9.85
C ASN A 73 -0.76 6.00 10.63
N ARG A 74 0.11 6.20 11.63
CA ARG A 74 0.31 7.47 12.36
C ARG A 74 1.74 8.00 12.27
N THR A 75 2.58 7.36 11.44
CA THR A 75 4.01 7.68 11.35
C THR A 75 4.44 8.28 10.01
N TRP A 76 3.49 8.59 9.12
CA TRP A 76 3.76 9.12 7.78
C TRP A 76 4.52 10.45 7.75
N THR A 77 4.32 11.33 8.74
CA THR A 77 4.89 12.69 8.73
C THR A 77 6.37 12.73 9.10
N ASP A 78 6.80 11.87 10.01
CA ASP A 78 8.18 11.81 10.51
C ASP A 78 8.54 10.36 10.87
N PRO A 79 8.72 9.50 9.85
CA PRO A 79 9.03 8.09 10.07
C PRO A 79 10.49 7.94 10.50
N ASN A 80 10.73 7.14 11.54
CA ASN A 80 12.09 6.77 11.92
C ASN A 80 12.57 5.62 11.00
N PRO A 81 13.72 5.75 10.30
CA PRO A 81 14.19 4.74 9.36
C PRO A 81 14.58 3.40 9.97
N VAL A 82 14.85 3.37 11.28
CA VAL A 82 15.18 2.15 12.01
C VAL A 82 13.91 1.48 12.57
N ILE A 83 12.95 2.26 13.05
CA ILE A 83 11.77 1.75 13.75
C ILE A 83 10.56 1.55 12.80
N HIS A 84 10.44 2.38 11.76
CA HIS A 84 9.31 2.39 10.81
C HIS A 84 9.77 2.17 9.35
N PRO A 85 10.68 1.21 9.06
CA PRO A 85 11.18 1.00 7.70
C PRO A 85 10.05 0.69 6.70
N GLU A 86 8.99 0.01 7.13
CA GLU A 86 7.84 -0.34 6.31
C GLU A 86 7.03 0.87 5.84
N VAL A 87 6.99 1.95 6.61
CA VAL A 87 6.26 3.19 6.24
C VAL A 87 7.04 3.97 5.20
N ILE A 88 8.37 4.03 5.35
CA ILE A 88 9.30 4.62 4.37
C ILE A 88 9.21 3.89 3.04
N LEU A 89 9.29 2.56 3.06
CA LEU A 89 9.25 1.75 1.85
C LEU A 89 7.87 1.70 1.19
N SER A 90 6.79 1.87 1.95
CA SER A 90 5.42 1.81 1.43
C SER A 90 4.89 3.16 0.91
N GLY A 91 5.50 4.29 1.28
CA GLY A 91 5.22 5.53 0.58
C GLY A 91 5.58 6.85 1.27
N SER A 92 6.00 6.87 2.55
CA SER A 92 6.26 8.15 3.25
C SER A 92 7.46 8.86 2.66
N GLU A 93 8.40 8.09 2.12
CA GLU A 93 9.41 8.56 1.20
C GLU A 93 9.22 7.81 -0.12
N LEU A 94 8.30 8.26 -0.97
CA LEU A 94 8.50 8.13 -2.41
C LEU A 94 9.37 9.31 -2.85
N PRO A 95 10.71 9.33 -2.58
CA PRO A 95 11.54 10.29 -3.26
C PRO A 95 11.42 9.91 -4.73
N SER A 96 11.24 10.92 -5.56
CA SER A 96 11.09 10.82 -7.00
C SER A 96 12.25 10.07 -7.70
N SER A 97 13.27 9.62 -6.96
CA SER A 97 14.55 9.09 -7.42
C SER A 97 14.75 7.57 -7.28
N SER A 98 14.16 6.87 -6.30
CA SER A 98 14.56 5.47 -6.03
C SER A 98 13.68 4.40 -6.73
N ILE A 99 12.39 4.70 -6.92
CA ILE A 99 11.43 3.79 -7.59
C ILE A 99 10.94 4.39 -8.93
N GLY A 100 11.40 5.60 -9.28
CA GLY A 100 10.99 6.32 -10.50
C GLY A 100 9.54 6.81 -10.46
N VAL A 101 8.92 6.86 -9.27
CA VAL A 101 7.56 7.40 -9.07
C VAL A 101 7.65 8.92 -8.96
N VAL A 102 7.77 9.58 -10.10
CA VAL A 102 7.91 11.05 -10.15
C VAL A 102 6.55 11.74 -9.98
N CYS A 103 5.43 11.02 -10.08
CA CYS A 103 4.08 11.57 -9.89
C CYS A 103 3.05 10.44 -9.69
N ALA A 104 2.69 10.15 -8.44
CA ALA A 104 1.55 9.29 -8.14
C ALA A 104 0.24 10.07 -8.41
N GLN A 105 -0.57 9.58 -9.34
CA GLN A 105 -1.89 10.15 -9.63
C GLN A 105 -2.97 9.63 -8.69
N LEU A 106 -2.71 8.49 -8.06
CA LEU A 106 -3.60 7.85 -7.11
C LEU A 106 -2.77 7.11 -6.07
N PHE A 107 -3.13 7.30 -4.80
CA PHE A 107 -2.64 6.53 -3.67
C PHE A 107 -3.85 5.89 -2.99
N LEU A 108 -3.87 4.56 -2.89
CA LEU A 108 -4.91 3.79 -2.23
C LEU A 108 -4.32 3.02 -1.04
N ASP A 109 -4.97 3.14 0.10
CA ASP A 109 -4.60 2.45 1.33
C ASP A 109 -5.76 1.54 1.77
N LEU A 110 -5.56 0.23 1.65
CA LEU A 110 -6.60 -0.77 1.84
C LEU A 110 -6.65 -1.23 3.30
N HIS A 111 -7.73 -0.82 3.97
CA HIS A 111 -8.01 -1.06 5.38
C HIS A 111 -9.30 -1.85 5.63
N GLY A 112 -9.42 -2.42 6.81
CA GLY A 112 -10.65 -3.00 7.35
C GLY A 112 -11.28 -2.10 8.41
N HIS A 113 -12.61 -2.02 8.44
CA HIS A 113 -13.33 -1.28 9.47
C HIS A 113 -14.11 -2.25 10.37
N SER A 114 -13.95 -2.13 11.70
CA SER A 114 -14.59 -3.05 12.66
C SER A 114 -16.07 -2.77 12.96
N GLN A 115 -16.51 -1.51 12.78
CA GLN A 115 -17.88 -1.08 13.09
C GLN A 115 -18.77 -0.81 11.88
N LYS A 116 -18.24 -0.26 10.79
CA LYS A 116 -19.04 0.07 9.61
C LYS A 116 -19.23 -1.15 8.74
N MET A 117 -20.47 -1.38 8.34
CA MET A 117 -20.82 -2.39 7.35
C MET A 117 -20.53 -1.87 5.94
N ASN A 118 -20.28 -2.79 5.01
CA ASN A 118 -19.99 -2.54 3.59
C ASN A 118 -18.63 -1.86 3.34
N VAL A 119 -18.43 -1.41 2.09
CA VAL A 119 -17.21 -0.75 1.62
C VAL A 119 -17.40 0.75 1.60
N SER A 120 -16.38 1.51 2.01
CA SER A 120 -16.42 2.97 2.04
C SER A 120 -15.05 3.54 1.70
N PHE A 121 -15.02 4.78 1.20
CA PHE A 121 -13.80 5.52 0.91
C PHE A 121 -13.67 6.72 1.87
N TYR A 122 -12.43 7.05 2.22
CA TYR A 122 -12.05 8.24 2.98
C TYR A 122 -10.97 8.96 2.17
N GLY A 123 -11.08 10.27 2.01
CA GLY A 123 -10.17 11.09 1.22
C GLY A 123 -10.37 12.57 1.50
#